data_AF-A0A2E8WAV6-F1
#
_entry.id   AF-A0A2E8WAV6-F1
#
_cell.length_a   1.000
_cell.length_b   1.000
_cell.length_c   1.000
_cell.angle_alpha   90.00
_cell.angle_beta   90.00
_cell.angle_gamma   90.00
#
_symmetry.space_group_name_H-M   'P 1'
#
loop_
_entity.id
_entity.type
_entity.pdbx_description
1 polymer ?
#
loop_
_entity_poly.entity_id
_entity_poly.type
_entity_poly.pdbx_seq_one_letter_code
_entity_poly.pdbx_strand_id
1 'polypeptide(L)' 'MGVSPYGAMEMVGNVWEWTSSRGVLRGGAWNNTDGIARCSGRYTAMPGSRDHAFGFRCVRKP' A
#
# COMPACT_ATOMS: atom_id res chain seq x y z
N MET A 1 -15.39 4.63 -9.73
CA MET A 1 -14.30 3.63 -9.77
C MET A 1 -13.24 4.04 -8.76
N GLY A 2 -12.48 3.10 -8.16
CA GLY A 2 -11.54 3.34 -7.05
C GLY A 2 -10.33 4.23 -7.39
N VAL A 3 -10.59 5.46 -7.80
CA VAL A 3 -9.65 6.50 -8.19
C VAL A 3 -9.69 7.58 -7.13
N SER A 4 -8.52 7.98 -6.62
CA SER A 4 -8.42 9.10 -5.69
C SER A 4 -8.74 10.44 -6.37
N PRO A 5 -9.03 11.52 -5.61
CA PRO A 5 -9.21 12.87 -6.16
C PRO A 5 -8.02 13.39 -6.99
N TYR A 6 -6.86 12.75 -6.86
CA TYR A 6 -5.62 13.08 -7.57
C TYR A 6 -5.35 12.17 -8.78
N GLY A 7 -6.32 11.35 -9.19
CA GLY A 7 -6.18 10.44 -10.34
C GLY A 7 -5.40 9.16 -10.06
N ALA A 8 -4.87 8.96 -8.84
CA ALA A 8 -4.16 7.73 -8.49
C ALA A 8 -5.15 6.58 -8.27
N MET A 9 -4.95 5.47 -8.97
CA MET A 9 -5.74 4.24 -8.86
C MET A 9 -5.07 3.20 -7.96
N GLU A 10 -5.86 2.22 -7.50
CA GLU A 10 -5.38 1.06 -6.73
C GLU A 10 -4.59 1.47 -5.47
N MET A 11 -4.96 2.59 -4.85
CA MET A 11 -4.38 3.02 -3.57
C MET A 11 -4.87 2.17 -2.38
N VAL A 12 -5.88 1.33 -2.60
CA VAL A 12 -6.45 0.40 -1.62
C VAL A 12 -6.67 -0.96 -2.29
N GLY A 13 -6.11 -2.03 -1.70
CA GLY A 13 -6.16 -3.38 -2.22
C GLY A 13 -5.04 -3.69 -3.23
N ASN A 14 -5.18 -4.80 -3.96
CA ASN A 14 -4.17 -5.38 -4.84
C ASN A 14 -2.89 -5.80 -4.10
N VAL A 15 -1.99 -4.88 -3.78
CA VAL A 15 -0.75 -5.16 -3.04
C VAL A 15 -0.46 -4.07 -2.01
N TRP A 16 0.14 -4.49 -0.89
CA TRP A 16 0.71 -3.59 0.08
C TRP A 16 1.87 -2.81 -0.53
N GLU A 17 1.81 -1.48 -0.51
CA GLU A 17 2.87 -0.64 -1.06
C GLU A 17 3.87 -0.24 0.03
N TRP A 18 5.16 -0.56 -0.16
CA TRP A 18 6.25 -0.09 0.69
C TRP A 18 6.36 1.44 0.67
N THR A 19 6.63 2.02 1.84
CA THR A 19 6.92 3.46 1.98
C THR A 19 8.38 3.70 2.37
N SER A 20 8.83 4.95 2.26
CA SER A 20 10.16 5.36 2.76
C SER A 20 10.27 5.32 4.30
N SER A 21 9.15 5.22 5.01
CA SER A 21 9.14 4.99 6.45
C SER A 21 9.52 3.54 6.72
N ARG A 22 10.60 3.32 7.50
CA ARG A 22 11.18 2.01 7.74
C ARG A 22 10.12 1.02 8.25
N GLY A 23 9.91 -0.06 7.51
CA GLY A 23 9.02 -1.14 7.91
C GLY A 23 7.53 -0.88 7.66
N VAL A 24 7.14 0.24 7.04
CA VAL A 24 5.73 0.61 6.88
C VAL A 24 5.22 0.33 5.47
N LEU A 25 4.17 -0.47 5.37
CA LEU A 25 3.36 -0.67 4.16
C LEU A 25 1.96 -0.06 4.28
N ARG A 26 1.39 0.32 3.13
CA ARG A 26 0.07 0.98 3.00
C ARG A 26 -0.80 0.34 1.92
N GLY A 27 -2.09 0.65 1.95
CA GLY A 27 -3.04 0.29 0.89
C GLY A 27 -3.77 -1.03 1.08
N GLY A 28 -3.16 -2.04 1.72
CA GLY A 28 -3.75 -3.38 1.76
C GLY A 28 -3.49 -4.16 0.48
N ALA A 29 -3.83 -5.44 0.47
CA ALA A 29 -3.63 -6.37 -0.62
C ALA A 29 -4.88 -7.21 -0.91
N TRP A 30 -4.84 -8.01 -1.97
CA TRP A 30 -5.93 -8.89 -2.42
C TRP A 30 -6.42 -9.90 -1.36
N ASN A 31 -5.59 -10.24 -0.37
CA ASN A 31 -5.90 -11.21 0.68
C ASN A 31 -6.39 -10.55 1.99
N ASN A 32 -6.76 -9.28 1.95
CA ASN A 32 -7.15 -8.52 3.13
C ASN A 32 -8.67 -8.36 3.28
N THR A 33 -9.12 -8.22 4.52
CA THR A 33 -10.51 -7.85 4.83
C THR A 33 -10.67 -6.32 4.81
N ASP A 34 -11.88 -5.83 4.58
CA ASP A 34 -12.20 -4.40 4.42
C ASP A 34 -11.70 -3.51 5.57
N GLY A 35 -11.53 -4.07 6.77
CA GLY A 35 -11.10 -3.34 7.97
C GLY A 35 -9.72 -2.70 7.84
N ILE A 36 -8.81 -3.31 7.08
CA ILE A 36 -7.44 -2.83 6.84
C ILE A 36 -7.27 -2.15 5.47
N ALA A 37 -8.26 -2.27 4.58
CA ALA A 37 -8.39 -1.58 3.30
C ALA A 37 -8.82 -0.10 3.48
N ARG A 38 -8.16 0.63 4.39
CA ARG A 38 -8.44 2.04 4.70
C ARG A 38 -7.24 2.89 4.32
N CYS A 39 -7.49 4.14 3.89
CA CYS A 39 -6.42 5.09 3.57
C CYS A 39 -5.46 5.37 4.76
N SER A 40 -5.96 5.22 6.00
CA SER A 40 -5.17 5.38 7.23
C SER A 40 -4.49 4.08 7.69
N GLY A 41 -4.83 2.92 7.10
CA GLY A 41 -4.30 1.61 7.47
C GLY A 41 -2.77 1.55 7.37
N ARG A 42 -2.15 0.87 8.34
CA ARG A 42 -0.70 0.65 8.39
C ARG A 42 -0.45 -0.82 8.66
N TYR A 43 0.48 -1.40 7.91
CA TYR A 43 1.04 -2.71 8.22
C TYR A 43 2.54 -2.55 8.44
N THR A 44 3.05 -3.18 9.50
CA THR A 44 4.47 -3.14 9.84
C THR A 44 5.09 -4.48 9.52
N ALA A 45 6.11 -4.47 8.67
CA ALA A 45 6.88 -5.65 8.30
C ALA A 45 8.38 -5.44 8.52
N MET A 46 9.15 -6.52 8.60
CA MET A 46 10.61 -6.42 8.65
C MET A 46 11.11 -5.77 7.35
N PRO A 47 12.03 -4.79 7.38
CA PRO A 47 12.43 -4.05 6.16
C PRO A 47 13.01 -4.89 5.01
N GLY A 48 13.46 -6.12 5.28
CA GLY A 48 13.93 -7.06 4.26
C GLY A 48 12.91 -8.15 3.87
N SER A 49 11.70 -8.11 4.44
CA SER A 49 10.66 -9.07 4.14
C SER A 49 10.11 -8.87 2.74
N ARG A 50 9.77 -10.00 2.09
CA ARG A 50 9.16 -10.06 0.78
C ARG A 50 7.98 -11.00 0.86
N ASP A 51 6.90 -10.62 0.19
CA ASP A 51 5.66 -11.39 0.12
C ASP A 51 5.04 -11.16 -1.26
N HIS A 52 4.28 -12.13 -1.77
CA HIS A 52 3.57 -12.00 -3.04
C HIS A 52 2.51 -10.88 -3.02
N ALA A 53 2.08 -10.47 -1.84
CA ALA A 53 1.18 -9.36 -1.60
C ALA A 53 1.92 -8.02 -1.40
N PHE A 54 3.25 -7.96 -1.48
CA PHE A 54 4.03 -6.72 -1.30
C PHE A 54 4.49 -6.14 -2.64
N GLY A 55 4.28 -4.84 -2.81
CA GLY A 55 4.68 -4.05 -3.97
C GLY A 55 5.17 -2.66 -3.57
N PHE A 56 5.19 -1.73 -4.52
CA PHE A 56 5.61 -0.34 -4.30
C PHE A 56 5.05 0.58 -5.37
N ARG A 57 5.02 1.88 -5.06
CA ARG A 57 4.72 2.94 -6.01
C ARG A 57 5.84 3.96 -6.03
N CYS A 58 6.31 4.29 -7.22
CA CYS A 58 7.33 5.33 -7.40
C CYS A 58 6.75 6.72 -7.15
N VAL A 59 7.58 7.60 -6.60
CA VAL A 59 7.29 9.03 -6.46
C VAL A 59 8.43 9.82 -7.07
N ARG A 60 8.11 10.92 -7.76
CA ARG A 60 9.09 11.83 -8.35
C ARG A 60 8.87 13.23 -7.78
N LYS A 61 9.94 13.91 -7.41
CA LYS A 61 9.88 15.36 -7.13
C LYS A 61 9.49 16.11 -8.43
N PRO A 62 8.83 17.27 -8.33
CA PRO A 62 8.54 18.10 -9.51
C PRO A 62 9.81 18.44 -10.28
#